data_AF-A0A932GTP2-F1
#
_entry.id   AF-A0A932GTP2-F1
#
_cell.length_a   1.000
_cell.length_b   1.000
_cell.length_c   1.000
_cell.angle_alpha   90.00
_cell.angle_beta   90.00
_cell.angle_gamma   90.00
#
_symmetry.space_group_name_H-M   'P 1'
#
loop_
_entity.id
_entity.type
_entity.pdbx_description
1 polymer ?
#
loop_
_entity_poly.entity_id
_entity_poly.type
_entity_poly.pdbx_seq_one_letter_code
_entity_poly.pdbx_strand_id
1 'polypeptide(L)' 'MGKYSGRKISDVPWEELHVGMKVVSARGTPGEITRLRSFPEDSYDSIDFKWENGNESFGMFHI' A
#
# COMPACT_ATOMS: atom_id res chain seq x y z
N MET A 1 -22.95 -5.25 8.37
CA MET A 1 -21.78 -5.57 7.52
C MET A 1 -20.99 -4.30 7.30
N GLY A 2 -19.93 -4.08 8.09
CA GLY A 2 -19.11 -2.88 8.01
C GLY A 2 -18.39 -2.83 6.67
N LYS A 3 -18.74 -1.87 5.81
CA LYS A 3 -18.08 -1.64 4.54
C LYS A 3 -16.66 -1.17 4.86
N TYR A 4 -15.66 -2.00 4.57
CA TYR A 4 -14.28 -1.52 4.49
C TYR A 4 -14.23 -0.49 3.36
N SER A 5 -14.37 0.78 3.72
CA SER A 5 -14.26 1.94 2.82
C SER A 5 -12.79 2.26 2.51
N GLY A 6 -11.93 1.24 2.42
CA GLY A 6 -10.53 1.44 2.09
C GLY A 6 -10.41 1.65 0.58
N ARG A 7 -9.79 2.76 0.16
CA ARG A 7 -9.41 2.95 -1.25
C ARG A 7 -8.48 1.80 -1.64
N LYS A 8 -8.60 1.29 -2.86
CA LYS A 8 -7.59 0.35 -3.37
C LYS A 8 -6.28 1.11 -3.45
N ILE A 9 -5.18 0.46 -3.11
CA ILE A 9 -3.91 1.14 -3.13
C ILE A 9 -3.50 1.64 -4.53
N SER A 10 -3.92 0.92 -5.57
CA SER A 10 -3.71 1.33 -6.98
C SER A 10 -4.37 2.66 -7.33
N ASP A 11 -5.34 3.11 -6.53
CA ASP A 11 -6.14 4.29 -6.79
C ASP A 11 -5.65 5.50 -5.96
N VAL A 12 -4.60 5.31 -5.15
CA VAL A 12 -4.02 6.36 -4.29
C VAL A 12 -2.72 6.84 -4.95
N PRO A 13 -2.59 8.14 -5.26
CA PRO A 13 -1.33 8.72 -5.72
C PRO A 13 -0.20 8.46 -4.73
N TRP A 14 1.02 8.27 -5.22
CA TRP A 14 2.18 7.96 -4.37
C TRP A 14 2.39 9.01 -3.28
N GLU A 15 2.18 10.27 -3.61
CA GLU A 15 2.34 11.45 -2.76
C GLU A 15 1.33 11.51 -1.61
N GLU A 16 0.21 10.79 -1.72
CA GLU A 16 -0.79 10.65 -0.65
C GLU A 16 -0.51 9.44 0.25
N LEU A 17 0.38 8.51 -0.15
CA LEU A 17 0.69 7.33 0.64
C LEU A 17 1.51 7.70 1.87
N HIS A 18 1.14 7.14 3.02
CA HIS A 18 1.90 7.27 4.25
C HIS A 18 1.85 5.98 5.08
N VAL A 19 2.88 5.75 5.90
CA VAL A 19 2.89 4.64 6.87
C VAL A 19 1.68 4.75 7.79
N GLY A 20 1.05 3.61 8.09
CA GLY A 20 -0.20 3.54 8.87
C GLY A 20 -1.48 3.72 8.04
N MET A 21 -1.39 4.05 6.75
CA MET A 21 -2.58 4.18 5.91
C MET A 21 -3.25 2.82 5.71
N LYS A 22 -4.56 2.77 5.95
CA LYS A 22 -5.39 1.59 5.69
C LYS A 22 -5.72 1.50 4.21
N VAL A 23 -5.39 0.37 3.59
CA VAL A 23 -5.57 0.11 2.16
C VAL A 23 -6.25 -1.23 1.93
N VAL A 24 -6.77 -1.43 0.72
CA VAL A 24 -7.30 -2.71 0.29
C VAL A 24 -6.51 -3.20 -0.91
N SER A 25 -6.07 -4.46 -0.87
CA SER A 25 -5.39 -5.10 -2.00
C SER A 25 -6.32 -5.22 -3.21
N ALA A 26 -5.76 -5.48 -4.40
CA ALA A 26 -6.56 -5.73 -5.60
C ALA A 26 -7.57 -6.89 -5.43
N ARG A 27 -7.27 -7.84 -4.53
CA ARG A 27 -8.13 -8.99 -4.21
C ARG A 27 -9.12 -8.73 -3.07
N GLY A 28 -9.23 -7.48 -2.59
CA GLY A 28 -10.17 -7.12 -1.54
C GLY A 28 -9.68 -7.43 -0.13
N THR A 29 -8.39 -7.71 0.07
CA THR A 29 -7.83 -7.97 1.40
C THR A 29 -7.46 -6.64 2.06
N PRO A 30 -8.05 -6.28 3.22
CA PRO A 30 -7.65 -5.10 3.96
C PRO A 30 -6.24 -5.27 4.53
N GLY A 31 -5.53 -4.15 4.66
CA GLY A 31 -4.21 -4.11 5.26
C GLY A 31 -3.76 -2.69 5.56
N GLU A 32 -2.49 -2.57 5.89
CA GLU A 32 -1.85 -1.31 6.24
C GLU A 32 -0.47 -1.21 5.62
N ILE A 33 -0.10 0.00 5.22
CA ILE A 33 1.26 0.33 4.77
C ILE A 33 2.18 0.37 5.99
N THR A 34 3.18 -0.50 6.03
CA THR A 34 4.15 -0.55 7.13
C THR A 34 5.46 0.18 6.80
N ARG A 35 5.77 0.35 5.50
CA ARG A 35 6.96 1.05 5.07
C ARG A 35 6.78 1.69 3.70
N LEU A 36 7.38 2.87 3.53
CA LEU A 36 7.57 3.54 2.25
C LEU A 36 9.06 3.86 2.11
N ARG A 37 9.62 3.62 0.92
CA ARG A 37 10.98 4.01 0.58
C ARG A 37 10.95 4.63 -0.79
N SER A 38 11.39 5.88 -0.86
CA SER A 38 11.61 6.57 -2.12
C SER A 38 13.07 6.50 -2.51
N PHE A 39 13.34 6.22 -3.78
CA PHE A 39 14.69 6.12 -4.33
C PHE A 39 14.87 7.20 -5.40
N PRO A 40 15.27 8.42 -5.04
CA PRO A 40 15.30 9.56 -5.96
C PRO A 40 16.31 9.41 -7.12
N GLU A 41 17.24 8.44 -7.03
CA GLU A 41 18.19 8.09 -8.08
C GLU A 41 17.70 6.92 -8.96
N ASP A 42 16.58 6.30 -8.59
CA ASP A 42 15.96 5.18 -9.30
C ASP A 42 14.59 5.61 -9.82
N SER A 43 14.08 4.93 -10.86
CA SER A 43 12.72 5.18 -11.37
C SER A 43 11.66 4.42 -10.58
N TYR A 44 12.05 3.78 -9.47
CA TYR A 44 11.19 2.92 -8.69
C TYR A 44 11.18 3.33 -7.22
N ASP A 45 9.98 3.46 -6.68
CA ASP A 45 9.75 3.55 -5.24
C ASP A 45 9.20 2.21 -4.72
N SER A 46 9.37 1.96 -3.42
CA SER A 46 8.94 0.69 -2.82
C SER A 46 8.09 0.85 -1.57
N ILE A 47 7.25 -0.14 -1.35
CA ILE A 47 6.25 -0.17 -0.30
C ILE A 47 6.17 -1.56 0.34
N ASP A 48 6.05 -1.59 1.67
CA ASP A 48 5.82 -2.82 2.42
C ASP A 48 4.41 -2.77 3.05
N PHE A 49 3.75 -3.92 3.09
CA PHE A 49 2.38 -4.08 3.58
C PHE A 49 2.30 -5.14 4.66
N LYS A 50 1.34 -4.94 5.55
CA LYS A 50 0.82 -5.98 6.43
C LYS A 50 -0.68 -6.15 6.20
N TRP A 51 -1.08 -7.30 5.71
CA TRP A 51 -2.47 -7.65 5.44
C TRP A 51 -3.14 -8.24 6.68
N GLU A 52 -4.46 -8.06 6.82
CA GLU A 52 -5.22 -8.60 7.96
C GLU A 52 -5.30 -10.13 7.95
N ASN A 53 -5.09 -10.78 6.80
CA ASN A 53 -4.98 -12.23 6.72
C ASN A 53 -3.64 -12.79 7.25
N GLY A 54 -2.76 -11.92 7.77
CA GLY A 54 -1.47 -12.28 8.35
C GLY A 54 -0.31 -12.29 7.35
N ASN A 55 -0.57 -12.06 6.06
CA ASN A 55 0.49 -12.00 5.06
C ASN A 55 1.18 -10.65 5.06
N GLU A 56 2.49 -10.66 4.85
CA GLU A 56 3.27 -9.48 4.49
C GLU A 56 3.49 -9.48 2.99
N SER A 57 3.57 -8.30 2.37
CA SER A 57 3.83 -8.18 0.94
C SER A 57 4.67 -6.96 0.64
N PHE A 58 5.39 -7.04 -0.47
CA PHE A 58 6.23 -5.98 -1.00
C PHE A 58 5.69 -5.55 -2.37
N GLY A 59 5.69 -4.25 -2.63
CA GLY A 59 5.38 -3.66 -3.92
C GLY A 59 6.47 -2.73 -4.40
N MET A 60 6.69 -2.69 -5.71
CA MET A 60 7.44 -1.65 -6.39
C MET A 60 6.51 -0.84 -7.27
N PHE A 61 6.64 0.48 -7.21
CA PHE A 61 5.96 1.41 -8.10
C PHE A 61 7.00 2.06 -9.00
N HIS A 62 6.74 2.08 -10.30
CA HIS A 62 7.50 2.92 -11.21
C HIS A 62 6.89 4.32 -11.16
N ILE A 63 7.69 5.32 -10.79
CA ILE A 63 7.27 6.73 -10.68
C ILE A 63 7.73 7.53 -11.90
#